data_AF-A0A937DQL1-F1
#
_entry.id   AF-A0A937DQL1-F1
#
_cell.length_a   1.000
_cell.length_b   1.000
_cell.length_c   1.000
_cell.angle_alpha   90.00
_cell.angle_beta   90.00
_cell.angle_gamma   90.00
#
_symmetry.space_group_name_H-M   'P 1'
#
loop_
_entity.id
_entity.type
_entity.pdbx_description
1 polymer ?
#
loop_
_entity_poly.entity_id
_entity_poly.type
_entity_poly.pdbx_seq_one_letter_code
_entity_poly.pdbx_strand_id
1 'polypeptide(L)'
;MSSFYGVELKSRLLLGTSRYPSPAVLERAVKASGAEVVTVSLRRESGAGRAGQSFWSLIQSLGVRVLPNTAGCHSVKEAVTTAHMARELFDT
;
A
#
# COMPACT_ATOMS: atom_id res chain seq x y z
N MET A 1 6.85 -22.53 -2.03
CA MET A 1 6.39 -21.27 -1.41
C MET A 1 7.53 -20.27 -1.59
N SER A 2 7.24 -19.01 -1.94
CA SER A 2 8.30 -18.04 -2.23
C SER A 2 8.44 -17.07 -1.08
N SER A 3 9.63 -17.01 -0.50
CA SER A 3 10.00 -16.00 0.49
C SER A 3 10.14 -14.63 -0.19
N PHE A 4 9.48 -13.63 0.36
CA PHE A 4 9.57 -12.22 -0.03
C PHE A 4 9.95 -11.41 1.22
N TYR A 5 11.18 -10.89 1.26
CA TYR A 5 11.76 -10.23 2.44
C TYR A 5 11.61 -11.04 3.74
N GLY A 6 11.81 -12.37 3.68
CA GLY A 6 11.69 -13.25 4.85
C GLY A 6 10.24 -13.62 5.20
N VAL A 7 9.26 -13.18 4.42
CA VAL A 7 7.84 -13.56 4.57
C VAL A 7 7.48 -14.59 3.51
N GLU A 8 6.93 -15.73 3.93
CA GLU A 8 6.37 -16.71 3.00
C GLU A 8 5.04 -16.21 2.41
N LEU A 9 5.01 -16.03 1.10
CA LEU A 9 3.79 -15.71 0.35
C LEU A 9 3.29 -16.94 -0.40
N LYS A 10 1.98 -17.18 -0.30
CA LYS A 10 1.24 -18.17 -1.08
C LYS A 10 0.90 -17.63 -2.48
N SER A 11 0.56 -16.35 -2.55
CA SER A 11 0.24 -15.64 -3.78
C SER A 11 1.46 -14.95 -4.37
N ARG A 12 1.66 -15.09 -5.68
CA ARG A 12 2.68 -14.36 -6.44
C ARG A 12 2.17 -13.02 -6.98
N LEU A 13 0.91 -12.68 -6.71
CA LEU A 13 0.28 -11.46 -7.17
C LEU A 13 0.34 -10.38 -6.07
N LEU A 14 0.95 -9.26 -6.40
CA LEU A 14 0.92 -8.04 -5.61
C LEU A 14 -0.03 -7.06 -6.30
N LEU A 15 -0.82 -6.32 -5.54
CA LEU A 15 -1.74 -5.33 -6.11
C LEU A 15 -1.35 -3.91 -5.74
N GLY A 16 -1.41 -3.00 -6.71
CA GLY A 16 -1.46 -1.57 -6.42
C GLY A 16 -2.82 -1.19 -5.87
N THR A 17 -2.87 -0.13 -5.08
CA THR A 17 -4.13 0.40 -4.51
C THR A 17 -4.72 1.54 -5.34
N SER A 18 -4.02 2.00 -6.38
CA SER A 18 -4.41 3.16 -7.18
C SER A 18 -5.42 2.85 -8.30
N ARG A 19 -6.13 3.90 -8.77
CA ARG A 19 -7.01 3.87 -9.96
C ARG A 19 -8.23 2.95 -9.89
N TYR A 20 -8.67 2.58 -8.69
CA TYR A 20 -9.97 1.93 -8.52
C TYR A 20 -11.11 2.97 -8.57
N PRO A 21 -12.25 2.64 -9.19
CA PRO A 21 -13.41 3.54 -9.25
C PRO A 21 -13.97 3.94 -7.88
N SER A 22 -13.80 3.08 -6.86
CA SER A 22 -14.19 3.39 -5.48
C SER A 22 -13.45 2.50 -4.46
N PRO A 23 -13.43 2.87 -3.16
CA PRO A 23 -12.95 2.03 -2.07
C PRO A 23 -13.52 0.60 -2.07
N ALA A 24 -14.82 0.48 -2.31
CA ALA A 24 -15.50 -0.82 -2.34
C ALA A 24 -15.04 -1.70 -3.52
N VAL A 25 -14.63 -1.10 -4.65
CA VAL A 25 -14.05 -1.86 -5.77
C VAL A 25 -12.63 -2.33 -5.43
N LEU A 26 -11.82 -1.49 -4.78
CA LEU A 26 -10.50 -1.88 -4.29
C LEU A 26 -10.60 -3.08 -3.32
N GLU A 27 -11.48 -3.00 -2.34
CA GLU A 27 -11.67 -4.06 -1.34
C GLU A 27 -12.07 -5.39 -1.99
N ARG A 28 -13.07 -5.36 -2.88
CA ARG A 28 -13.50 -6.57 -3.61
C ARG A 28 -12.39 -7.13 -4.50
N ALA A 29 -11.62 -6.27 -5.17
CA ALA A 29 -10.52 -6.69 -6.03
C ALA A 29 -9.42 -7.41 -5.23
N VAL A 30 -9.00 -6.84 -4.09
CA VAL A 30 -7.98 -7.46 -3.22
C VAL A 30 -8.46 -8.82 -2.68
N LYS A 31 -9.72 -8.90 -2.22
CA LYS A 31 -10.31 -10.14 -1.74
C LYS A 31 -10.39 -11.20 -2.84
N ALA A 32 -10.87 -10.83 -4.02
CA ALA A 32 -11.05 -11.75 -5.13
C ALA A 32 -9.72 -12.23 -5.74
N SER A 33 -8.67 -11.39 -5.72
CA SER A 33 -7.39 -11.73 -6.32
C SER A 33 -6.53 -12.67 -5.46
N GLY A 34 -6.85 -12.81 -4.17
CA GLY A 34 -6.02 -13.54 -3.21
C GLY A 34 -4.61 -12.93 -3.06
N ALA A 35 -4.47 -11.62 -3.30
CA ALA A 35 -3.19 -10.95 -3.10
C ALA A 35 -2.91 -10.80 -1.61
N GLU A 36 -1.69 -11.13 -1.18
CA GLU A 36 -1.28 -11.05 0.23
C GLU A 36 -0.50 -9.76 0.54
N VAL A 37 -0.19 -8.98 -0.49
CA VAL A 37 0.56 -7.72 -0.41
C VAL A 37 -0.12 -6.68 -1.30
N VAL A 38 -0.33 -5.49 -0.76
CA VAL A 38 -0.77 -4.31 -1.51
C VAL A 38 0.27 -3.21 -1.44
N THR A 39 0.46 -2.48 -2.54
CA THR A 39 1.38 -1.34 -2.59
C THR A 39 0.66 -0.03 -2.35
N VAL A 40 1.25 0.83 -1.53
CA VAL A 40 0.68 2.12 -1.13
C VAL A 40 1.72 3.22 -1.31
N SER A 41 1.30 4.36 -1.85
CA SER A 41 2.12 5.58 -1.95
C SER A 41 1.72 6.55 -0.85
N LEU A 42 2.68 7.19 -0.18
CA LEU A 42 2.41 8.23 0.84
C LEU A 42 1.51 9.36 0.35
N ARG A 43 1.63 9.76 -0.93
CA ARG A 43 0.83 10.82 -1.54
C ARG A 43 -0.69 10.59 -1.46
N ARG A 44 -1.12 9.32 -1.39
CA ARG A 44 -2.55 8.98 -1.24
C ARG A 44 -3.07 9.17 0.17
N GLU A 45 -2.22 8.92 1.17
CA GLU A 45 -2.54 9.18 2.58
C GLU A 45 -2.49 10.69 2.89
N SER A 46 -1.64 11.44 2.19
CA SER A 46 -1.54 12.91 2.34
C SER A 46 -2.74 13.69 1.78
N GLY A 47 -3.82 13.03 1.37
CA GLY A 47 -5.06 13.70 0.97
C GLY A 47 -5.60 14.59 2.11
N ALA A 48 -6.02 15.81 1.79
CA ALA A 48 -6.41 16.81 2.79
C ALA A 48 -7.45 16.28 3.81
N GLY A 49 -7.11 16.34 5.11
CA GLY A 49 -8.04 16.09 6.21
C GLY A 49 -8.49 14.62 6.35
N ARG A 50 -9.80 14.40 6.48
CA ARG A 50 -10.41 13.09 6.80
C ARG A 50 -10.25 12.02 5.70
N ALA A 51 -9.89 12.44 4.48
CA ALA A 51 -9.76 11.54 3.33
C ALA A 51 -8.56 10.58 3.47
N GLY A 52 -7.41 11.07 3.95
CA GLY A 52 -6.24 10.25 4.24
C GLY A 52 -6.53 9.18 5.30
N GLN A 53 -7.03 9.61 6.46
CA GLN A 53 -7.40 8.69 7.55
C GLN A 53 -8.38 7.59 7.11
N SER A 54 -9.38 7.94 6.29
CA SER A 54 -10.35 6.97 5.77
C SER A 54 -9.70 5.95 4.83
N PHE A 55 -8.71 6.37 4.03
CA PHE A 55 -7.97 5.47 3.15
C PHE A 55 -7.03 4.55 3.95
N TRP A 56 -6.32 5.06 4.96
CA TRP A 56 -5.51 4.20 5.83
C TRP A 56 -6.36 3.14 6.55
N SER A 57 -7.49 3.54 7.14
CA SER A 57 -8.41 2.59 7.79
C SER A 57 -8.92 1.53 6.82
N LEU A 58 -9.19 1.90 5.55
CA LEU A 58 -9.53 0.93 4.52
C LEU A 58 -8.38 -0.05 4.28
N ILE A 59 -7.14 0.43 4.10
CA ILE A 59 -5.98 -0.44 3.87
C ILE A 59 -5.77 -1.40 5.04
N GLN A 60 -5.88 -0.93 6.28
CA GLN A 60 -5.82 -1.77 7.47
C GLN A 60 -6.92 -2.84 7.47
N SER A 61 -8.14 -2.49 7.05
CA SER A 61 -9.28 -3.44 7.00
C SER A 61 -9.12 -4.55 5.96
N LEU A 62 -8.22 -4.38 4.98
CA LEU A 62 -7.95 -5.42 3.97
C LEU A 62 -7.24 -6.65 4.59
N GLY A 63 -6.56 -6.50 5.73
CA GLY A 63 -5.88 -7.61 6.41
C GLY A 63 -4.70 -8.20 5.61
N VAL A 64 -4.15 -7.43 4.68
CA VAL A 64 -3.01 -7.82 3.82
C VAL A 64 -1.79 -6.97 4.16
N ARG A 65 -0.60 -7.43 3.79
CA ARG A 65 0.64 -6.71 4.08
C ARG A 65 0.74 -5.47 3.20
N VAL A 66 1.26 -4.39 3.77
CA VAL A 66 1.52 -3.14 3.04
C VAL A 66 2.98 -3.11 2.59
N LEU A 67 3.19 -2.85 1.31
CA LEU A 67 4.50 -2.57 0.74
C LEU A 67 4.55 -1.11 0.25
N PRO A 68 5.12 -0.19 1.04
CA PRO A 68 5.20 1.20 0.63
C PRO A 68 6.07 1.39 -0.61
N ASN A 69 5.72 2.38 -1.43
CA ASN A 69 6.50 2.75 -2.60
C ASN A 69 6.80 4.26 -2.65
N THR A 70 7.76 4.64 -3.48
CA THR A 70 8.26 6.01 -3.65
C THR A 70 7.66 6.71 -4.88
N ALA A 71 6.44 6.35 -5.27
CA ALA A 71 5.81 6.91 -6.47
C ALA A 71 5.75 8.44 -6.45
N GLY A 72 6.18 9.04 -7.56
CA GLY A 72 6.22 10.49 -7.76
C GLY A 72 7.49 11.18 -7.26
N CYS A 73 8.47 10.44 -6.74
CA CYS A 73 9.80 10.98 -6.45
C CYS A 73 10.62 11.13 -7.74
N HIS A 74 11.30 12.26 -7.91
CA HIS A 74 12.14 12.56 -9.08
C HIS A 74 13.64 12.64 -8.74
N SER A 75 13.99 12.44 -7.47
CA SER A 75 15.36 12.39 -7.00
C SER A 75 15.56 11.24 -6.00
N VAL A 76 16.81 10.78 -5.85
CA VAL A 76 17.18 9.79 -4.83
C VAL A 76 16.83 10.30 -3.43
N LYS A 77 17.09 11.58 -3.17
CA LYS A 77 16.76 12.23 -1.89
C LYS A 77 15.26 12.13 -1.59
N GLU A 78 14.41 12.47 -2.56
CA GLU A 78 12.96 12.33 -2.40
C GLU A 78 12.54 10.89 -2.14
N ALA A 79 13.09 9.94 -2.89
CA ALA A 79 12.75 8.52 -2.74
C ALA A 79 13.12 8.00 -1.34
N VAL A 80 14.33 8.31 -0.86
CA VAL A 80 14.80 7.88 0.47
C VAL A 80 14.00 8.54 1.58
N THR A 81 13.74 9.85 1.50
CA THR A 81 12.90 10.56 2.48
C THR A 81 11.48 9.97 2.51
N THR A 82 10.89 9.71 1.35
CA THR A 82 9.56 9.08 1.24
C THR A 82 9.56 7.67 1.83
N ALA A 83 10.60 6.88 1.62
CA ALA A 83 10.72 5.55 2.21
C ALA A 83 10.77 5.60 3.74
N HIS A 84 11.54 6.52 4.33
CA HIS A 84 11.60 6.69 5.79
C HIS A 84 10.25 7.12 6.37
N MET A 85 9.60 8.12 5.78
CA MET A 85 8.27 8.57 6.21
C MET A 85 7.24 7.44 6.11
N ALA A 86 7.30 6.62 5.06
CA ALA A 86 6.36 5.53 4.86
C ALA A 86 6.57 4.44 5.91
N ARG A 87 7.83 4.22 6.29
CA ARG A 87 8.20 3.30 7.36
C ARG A 87 7.56 3.70 8.69
N GLU A 88 7.66 4.98 9.04
CA GLU A 88 7.09 5.53 10.28
C GLU A 88 5.57 5.50 10.28
N LEU A 89 4.93 5.80 9.14
CA LEU A 89 3.48 5.87 9.04
C LEU A 89 2.81 4.49 9.02
N PHE A 90 3.43 3.53 8.36
CA PHE A 90 2.84 2.21 8.11
C PHE A 90 3.41 1.09 8.99
N ASP A 91 4.39 1.41 9.84
CA ASP A 91 5.05 0.47 10.75
C ASP A 91 5.64 -0.76 10.03
N THR A 92 6.46 -0.49 9.00
CA THR A 92 7.09 -1.53 8.14
C THR A 92 8.60 -1.65 8.31
#